data_AF-A0A8S4SB57-F1
#
_entry.id   AF-A0A8S4SB57-F1
#
_cell.length_a   1.000
_cell.length_b   1.000
_cell.length_c   1.000
_cell.angle_alpha   90.00
_cell.angle_beta   90.00
_cell.angle_gamma   90.00
#
_symmetry.space_group_name_H-M   'P 1'
#
loop_
_entity.id
_entity.type
_entity.pdbx_description
1 polymer ?
#
loop_
_entity_poly.entity_id
_entity_poly.type
_entity_poly.pdbx_seq_one_letter_code
_entity_poly.pdbx_strand_id
1 'polypeptide(L)'
;MGKLLSLLARDDSNCCSSPRYDIFLDFENAAPTDTERDVYEEVQRVLFDSDKILEEIQCYKGAGREIREAIADPSTITQERAWRAVKPLVDKLLRFYNHSLELQRKEHLYTFSSAKVGKPCTRFLPRKCWFNSHVLCKTKAELR
;
A
#
# COMPACT_ATOMS: atom_id res chain seq x y z
N MET A 1 22.15 0.58 19.27
CA MET A 1 20.82 0.18 18.77
C MET A 1 19.78 -0.16 19.87
N GLY A 2 20.12 -0.22 21.16
CA GLY A 2 19.14 -0.53 22.23
C GLY A 2 18.27 0.66 22.71
N LYS A 3 18.66 1.88 22.36
CA LYS A 3 18.03 3.11 22.90
C LYS A 3 16.65 3.41 22.28
N LEU A 4 16.46 3.06 21.01
CA LEU A 4 15.17 3.27 20.31
C LEU A 4 14.11 2.28 20.80
N LEU A 5 14.49 1.02 21.02
CA LEU A 5 13.59 -0.01 21.53
C LEU A 5 13.24 0.19 23.01
N SER A 6 14.15 0.71 23.84
CA SER A 6 13.83 1.07 25.23
C SER A 6 12.88 2.27 25.34
N LEU A 7 12.74 3.06 24.27
CA LEU A 7 11.81 4.20 24.19
C LEU A 7 10.42 3.78 23.72
N LEU A 8 10.30 2.78 22.83
CA LEU A 8 9.02 2.30 22.33
C LEU A 8 8.35 1.23 23.22
N ALA A 9 9.12 0.57 24.10
CA ALA A 9 8.64 -0.54 24.94
C ALA A 9 8.25 -0.11 26.38
N ARG A 10 8.12 1.19 26.66
CA ARG A 10 7.86 1.69 28.01
C ARG A 10 6.36 1.88 28.21
N ASP A 11 5.75 1.01 29.02
CA ASP A 11 4.33 1.09 29.41
C ASP A 11 4.03 2.43 30.13
N ASP A 12 2.90 3.05 29.79
CA ASP A 12 2.37 4.34 30.27
C ASP A 12 2.00 4.38 31.78
N SER A 13 2.63 3.55 32.63
CA SER A 13 2.17 3.28 34.00
C SER A 13 3.00 3.92 35.12
N ASN A 14 4.01 4.75 34.83
CA ASN A 14 4.78 5.43 35.88
C ASN A 14 4.88 6.94 35.64
N CYS A 15 4.01 7.69 36.32
CA CYS A 15 4.14 9.13 36.49
C CYS A 15 5.47 9.45 37.18
N CYS A 16 6.10 10.56 36.78
CA CYS A 16 7.32 11.14 37.36
C CYS A 16 8.67 10.62 36.80
N SER A 17 9.34 11.54 36.08
CA SER A 17 10.80 11.63 35.79
C SER A 17 11.46 10.70 34.75
N SER A 18 11.35 11.10 33.47
CA SER A 18 12.45 10.99 32.48
C SER A 18 12.15 11.90 31.28
N PRO A 19 13.17 12.49 30.63
CA PRO A 19 12.96 13.39 29.49
C PRO A 19 12.23 12.63 28.38
N ARG A 20 11.10 13.18 27.90
CA ARG A 20 10.48 12.73 26.65
C ARG A 20 11.52 12.90 25.56
N TYR A 21 12.08 11.81 25.07
CA TYR A 21 12.87 11.85 23.85
C TYR A 21 11.86 11.91 22.70
N ASP A 22 11.51 13.12 22.28
CA ASP A 22 10.81 13.31 21.01
C ASP A 22 11.76 12.90 19.89
N ILE A 23 11.58 11.68 19.39
CA ILE A 23 12.19 11.25 18.14
C ILE A 23 11.41 11.98 17.05
N PHE A 24 11.89 13.16 16.67
CA PHE A 24 11.30 13.92 15.59
C PHE A 24 11.62 13.23 14.27
N LEU A 25 10.63 12.49 13.75
CA LEU A 25 10.66 11.95 12.40
C LEU A 25 10.16 13.05 11.46
N ASP A 26 11.11 13.69 10.79
CA ASP A 26 10.80 14.69 9.77
C ASP A 26 10.29 13.99 8.50
N PHE A 27 8.98 13.76 8.44
CA PHE A 27 8.30 13.21 7.27
C PHE A 27 8.16 14.22 6.12
N GLU A 28 8.34 15.50 6.41
CA GLU A 28 8.20 16.58 5.43
C GLU A 28 9.45 16.66 4.55
N ASN A 29 10.64 16.59 5.16
CA ASN A 29 11.93 16.65 4.45
C ASN A 29 12.59 15.28 4.22
N ALA A 30 11.90 14.18 4.48
CA ALA A 30 12.42 12.83 4.28
C ALA A 30 12.78 12.61 2.80
N ALA A 31 14.07 12.47 2.47
CA ALA A 31 14.56 12.19 1.11
C ALA A 31 15.29 10.84 1.04
N PRO A 32 15.04 10.00 0.00
CA PRO A 32 15.62 8.67 -0.09
C PRO A 32 17.14 8.78 -0.28
N THR A 33 17.86 7.89 0.40
CA THR A 33 19.31 7.72 0.19
C THR A 33 19.60 7.13 -1.19
N ASP A 34 20.82 7.26 -1.70
CA ASP A 34 21.18 6.73 -3.03
C ASP A 34 20.92 5.23 -3.16
N THR A 35 21.11 4.48 -2.07
CA THR A 35 20.83 3.03 -2.04
C THR A 35 19.35 2.67 -2.05
N GLU A 36 18.48 3.63 -1.73
CA GLU A 36 17.03 3.44 -1.58
C GLU A 36 16.24 4.11 -2.71
N ARG A 37 16.89 5.00 -3.46
CA ARG A 37 16.30 5.80 -4.53
C ARG A 37 15.50 4.95 -5.51
N ASP A 38 16.09 3.88 -6.04
CA ASP A 38 15.45 3.02 -7.03
C ASP A 38 14.15 2.38 -6.49
N VAL A 39 14.21 1.85 -5.27
CA VAL A 39 13.05 1.21 -4.62
C VAL A 39 11.98 2.24 -4.29
N TYR A 40 12.39 3.41 -3.81
CA TYR A 40 11.47 4.51 -3.52
C TYR A 40 10.74 4.98 -4.78
N GLU A 41 11.45 5.23 -5.88
CA GLU A 41 10.85 5.67 -7.15
C GLU A 41 9.91 4.62 -7.76
N GLU A 42 10.22 3.33 -7.59
CA GLU A 42 9.35 2.25 -8.03
C GLU A 42 8.06 2.17 -7.20
N VAL A 43 8.15 2.30 -5.87
CA VAL A 43 6.99 2.31 -4.97
C VAL A 43 6.13 3.55 -5.19
N GLN A 44 6.76 4.73 -5.31
CA GLN A 44 6.06 6.00 -5.52
C GLN A 44 5.25 6.02 -6.82
N ARG A 45 5.78 5.43 -7.90
CA ARG A 45 5.01 5.32 -9.15
C ARG A 45 3.71 4.54 -8.98
N VAL A 46 3.77 3.39 -8.29
CA VAL A 46 2.56 2.58 -8.03
C VAL A 46 1.60 3.29 -7.07
N LEU A 47 2.11 4.04 -6.09
CA LEU A 47 1.29 4.84 -5.20
C LEU A 47 0.58 5.98 -5.96
N PHE A 48 1.26 6.67 -6.87
CA PHE A 48 0.66 7.72 -7.69
C PHE A 48 -0.49 7.18 -8.56
N ASP A 49 -0.32 5.99 -9.15
CA ASP A 49 -1.38 5.34 -9.92
C ASP A 49 -2.60 4.96 -9.04
N SER A 50 -2.42 4.82 -7.72
CA SER A 50 -3.49 4.44 -6.79
C SER A 50 -4.57 5.50 -6.67
N ASP A 51 -4.24 6.79 -6.75
CA ASP A 51 -5.23 7.88 -6.69
C ASP A 51 -6.25 7.76 -7.83
N LYS A 52 -5.76 7.52 -9.04
CA LYS A 52 -6.61 7.30 -10.21
C LYS A 52 -7.46 6.05 -10.09
N ILE A 53 -6.90 4.96 -9.55
CA ILE A 53 -7.67 3.73 -9.28
C ILE A 53 -8.80 3.99 -8.29
N LEU A 54 -8.53 4.75 -7.21
CA LEU A 54 -9.53 5.11 -6.20
C LEU A 54 -10.66 5.97 -6.79
N GLU A 55 -10.33 6.96 -7.63
CA GLU A 55 -11.32 7.77 -8.35
C GLU A 55 -12.22 6.90 -9.24
N GLU A 56 -11.64 5.96 -9.99
CA GLU A 56 -12.39 5.06 -10.87
C GLU A 56 -13.30 4.10 -10.08
N ILE A 57 -12.86 3.65 -8.90
CA ILE A 57 -13.68 2.83 -7.97
C ILE A 57 -14.85 3.65 -7.43
N GLN A 58 -14.62 4.89 -6.97
CA GLN A 58 -15.68 5.76 -6.44
C GLN A 58 -16.77 6.03 -7.50
N CYS A 59 -16.39 6.13 -8.76
CA CYS A 59 -17.29 6.37 -9.88
C CYS A 59 -17.85 5.08 -10.54
N TYR A 60 -17.66 3.91 -9.93
CA TYR A 60 -18.13 2.63 -10.48
C TYR A 60 -19.65 2.45 -10.30
N LYS A 61 -20.40 2.63 -11.38
CA LYS A 61 -21.89 2.59 -11.35
C LYS A 61 -22.49 1.17 -11.46
N GLY A 62 -21.73 0.20 -11.96
CA GLY A 62 -22.25 -1.12 -12.31
C GLY A 62 -23.17 -1.13 -13.54
N ALA A 63 -23.65 -2.31 -13.93
CA ALA A 63 -24.60 -2.53 -15.04
C ALA A 63 -25.83 -3.36 -14.59
N GLY A 64 -26.23 -3.19 -13.33
CA GLY A 64 -27.27 -4.04 -12.72
C GLY A 64 -28.64 -3.92 -13.39
N ARG A 65 -28.96 -2.77 -13.98
CA ARG A 65 -30.22 -2.56 -14.70
C ARG A 65 -30.24 -3.38 -15.99
N GLU A 66 -29.19 -3.26 -16.80
CA GLU A 66 -29.05 -3.93 -18.08
C GLU A 66 -28.97 -5.45 -17.90
N ILE A 67 -28.27 -5.93 -16.86
CA ILE A 67 -28.25 -7.35 -16.50
C ILE A 67 -29.64 -7.86 -16.14
N ARG A 68 -30.40 -7.14 -15.29
CA ARG A 68 -31.77 -7.55 -14.91
C ARG A 68 -32.71 -7.56 -16.12
N GLU A 69 -32.61 -6.56 -17.00
CA GLU A 69 -33.39 -6.49 -18.24
C GLU A 69 -33.10 -7.71 -19.14
N ALA A 70 -31.83 -8.07 -19.33
CA ALA A 70 -31.42 -9.22 -20.13
C ALA A 70 -31.82 -10.58 -19.52
N ILE A 71 -31.89 -10.69 -18.18
CA ILE A 71 -32.39 -11.90 -17.50
C ILE A 71 -33.92 -12.00 -17.63
N ALA A 72 -34.63 -10.88 -17.52
CA ALA A 72 -36.09 -10.85 -17.59
C ALA A 72 -36.62 -11.11 -19.00
N ASP A 73 -35.95 -10.56 -20.02
CA ASP A 73 -36.22 -10.84 -21.44
C ASP A 73 -34.90 -11.23 -22.15
N PRO A 74 -34.66 -12.52 -22.42
CA PRO A 74 -33.42 -12.99 -23.04
C PRO A 74 -33.41 -12.84 -24.57
N SER A 75 -33.82 -11.67 -25.07
CA SER A 75 -33.74 -11.35 -26.49
C SER A 75 -32.32 -10.94 -26.91
N THR A 76 -31.98 -11.08 -28.20
CA THR A 76 -30.64 -10.71 -28.70
C THR A 76 -30.29 -9.24 -28.42
N ILE A 77 -31.29 -8.36 -28.39
CA ILE A 77 -31.12 -6.92 -28.17
C ILE A 77 -30.74 -6.62 -26.71
N THR A 78 -31.45 -7.21 -25.75
CA THR A 78 -31.21 -7.00 -24.32
C THR A 78 -29.88 -7.64 -23.89
N GLN A 79 -29.57 -8.83 -24.42
CA GLN A 79 -28.29 -9.52 -24.19
C GLN A 79 -27.10 -8.69 -24.70
N GLU A 80 -27.18 -8.17 -25.93
CA GLU A 80 -26.13 -7.33 -26.50
C GLU A 80 -25.96 -6.01 -25.72
N ARG A 81 -27.07 -5.39 -25.26
CA ARG A 81 -27.03 -4.19 -24.42
C ARG A 81 -26.34 -4.49 -23.09
N ALA A 82 -26.70 -5.58 -22.43
CA ALA A 82 -26.06 -6.00 -21.18
C ALA A 82 -24.57 -6.28 -21.39
N TRP A 83 -24.20 -6.98 -22.46
CA TRP A 83 -22.80 -7.27 -22.79
C TRP A 83 -21.98 -5.99 -22.98
N ARG A 84 -22.49 -5.05 -23.79
CA ARG A 84 -21.82 -3.75 -24.02
C ARG A 84 -21.66 -2.91 -22.75
N ALA A 85 -22.61 -3.00 -21.82
CA ALA A 85 -22.53 -2.31 -20.55
C ALA A 85 -21.54 -2.99 -19.58
N VAL A 86 -21.56 -4.32 -19.50
CA VAL A 86 -20.76 -5.11 -18.55
C VAL A 86 -19.31 -5.19 -18.95
N LYS A 87 -19.01 -5.39 -20.24
CA LYS A 87 -17.64 -5.59 -20.73
C LYS A 87 -16.64 -4.52 -20.24
N PRO A 88 -16.87 -3.21 -20.44
CA PRO A 88 -15.93 -2.19 -19.96
C PRO A 88 -15.84 -2.12 -18.43
N LEU A 89 -16.88 -2.53 -17.70
CA LEU A 89 -16.85 -2.58 -16.24
C LEU A 89 -15.97 -3.73 -15.73
N VAL A 90 -16.06 -4.91 -16.37
CA VAL A 90 -15.18 -6.04 -16.05
C VAL A 90 -13.73 -5.71 -16.37
N ASP A 91 -13.47 -4.99 -17.47
CA ASP A 91 -12.11 -4.53 -17.79
C ASP A 91 -11.57 -3.59 -16.71
N LYS A 92 -12.41 -2.74 -16.10
CA LYS A 92 -12.01 -1.93 -14.92
C LYS A 92 -11.71 -2.79 -13.70
N LEU A 93 -12.57 -3.76 -13.39
CA LEU A 93 -12.32 -4.69 -12.27
C LEU A 93 -11.01 -5.45 -12.43
N LEU A 94 -10.69 -5.88 -13.66
CA LEU A 94 -9.41 -6.53 -13.97
C LEU A 94 -8.23 -5.59 -13.74
N ARG A 95 -8.35 -4.31 -14.12
CA ARG A 95 -7.31 -3.31 -13.84
C ARG A 95 -7.10 -3.11 -12.34
N PHE A 96 -8.18 -3.01 -11.56
CA PHE A 96 -8.08 -2.88 -10.10
C PHE A 96 -7.40 -4.09 -9.46
N TYR A 97 -7.73 -5.29 -9.93
CA TYR A 97 -7.08 -6.52 -9.50
C TYR A 97 -5.58 -6.54 -9.85
N ASN A 98 -5.21 -6.17 -11.07
CA ASN A 98 -3.80 -6.12 -11.46
C ASN A 98 -3.02 -5.07 -10.64
N HIS A 99 -3.65 -3.93 -10.33
CA HIS A 99 -3.06 -2.92 -9.46
C HIS A 99 -2.80 -3.43 -8.05
N SER A 100 -3.72 -4.22 -7.48
CA SER A 100 -3.52 -4.81 -6.16
C SER A 100 -2.37 -5.82 -6.14
N LEU A 101 -2.15 -6.56 -7.23
CA LEU A 101 -0.98 -7.43 -7.39
C LEU A 101 0.33 -6.64 -7.48
N GLU A 102 0.34 -5.50 -8.18
CA GLU A 102 1.51 -4.62 -8.21
C GLU A 102 1.83 -4.08 -6.82
N LEU A 103 0.83 -3.55 -6.10
CA LEU A 103 0.98 -3.09 -4.72
C LEU A 103 1.56 -4.18 -3.81
N GLN A 104 1.00 -5.38 -3.86
CA GLN A 104 1.50 -6.51 -3.08
C GLN A 104 2.95 -6.85 -3.43
N ARG A 105 3.31 -6.85 -4.71
CA ARG A 105 4.69 -7.13 -5.14
C ARG A 105 5.67 -6.08 -4.63
N LYS A 106 5.31 -4.80 -4.68
CA LYS A 106 6.17 -3.71 -4.17
C LYS A 106 6.33 -3.79 -2.65
N GLU A 107 5.28 -4.16 -1.92
CA GLU A 107 5.36 -4.40 -0.47
C GLU A 107 6.40 -5.50 -0.11
N HIS A 108 6.46 -6.56 -0.91
CA HIS A 108 7.44 -7.64 -0.73
C HIS A 108 8.87 -7.21 -1.11
N LEU A 109 9.05 -6.46 -2.21
CA LEU A 109 10.36 -5.92 -2.60
C LEU A 109 10.92 -5.01 -1.50
N TYR A 110 10.03 -4.19 -0.94
CA TYR A 110 10.34 -3.28 0.12
C TYR A 110 10.80 -3.98 1.41
N THR A 111 10.05 -5.00 1.85
CA THR A 111 10.40 -5.78 3.05
C THR A 111 11.70 -6.54 2.86
N PHE A 112 11.98 -7.01 1.64
CA PHE A 112 13.24 -7.67 1.30
C PHE A 112 14.44 -6.70 1.23
N SER A 113 14.28 -5.51 0.65
CA SER A 113 15.34 -4.50 0.59
C SER A 113 15.72 -4.00 1.99
N SER A 114 14.71 -3.74 2.83
CA SER A 114 14.92 -3.38 4.24
C SER A 114 15.63 -4.49 5.03
N ALA A 115 15.49 -5.76 4.64
CA ALA A 115 16.20 -6.88 5.26
C ALA A 115 17.69 -6.95 4.88
N LYS A 116 18.09 -6.47 3.68
CA LYS A 116 19.50 -6.47 3.22
C LYS A 116 20.36 -5.37 3.81
N VAL A 117 19.77 -4.24 4.21
CA VAL A 117 20.49 -3.16 4.91
C VAL A 117 20.82 -3.55 6.36
N GLY A 118 20.21 -4.62 6.88
CA GLY A 118 20.59 -5.26 8.13
C GLY A 118 21.71 -6.28 7.92
N LYS A 119 22.91 -6.05 8.50
CA LYS A 119 23.93 -7.10 8.70
C LYS A 119 23.29 -8.36 9.31
N PRO A 120 23.79 -9.58 9.01
CA PRO A 120 23.12 -10.83 9.38
C PRO A 120 22.99 -10.94 10.90
N CYS A 121 21.78 -10.71 11.41
CA CYS A 121 21.46 -10.90 12.81
C CYS A 121 21.01 -12.35 12.98
N THR A 122 21.89 -13.17 13.54
CA THR A 122 21.63 -14.58 13.83
C THR A 122 20.39 -14.75 14.70
N ARG A 123 19.50 -15.64 14.26
CA ARG A 123 18.54 -16.42 15.06
C ARG A 123 17.34 -15.67 15.67
N PHE A 124 16.16 -16.04 15.14
CA PHE A 124 14.84 -15.94 15.78
C PHE A 124 14.36 -14.53 16.19
N LEU A 125 13.63 -13.86 15.29
CA LEU A 125 12.34 -13.18 15.53
C LEU A 125 11.94 -12.37 14.27
N PRO A 126 10.78 -12.64 13.63
CA PRO A 126 10.40 -12.08 12.32
C PRO A 126 9.93 -10.61 12.37
N ARG A 127 10.20 -9.87 13.45
CA ARG A 127 9.71 -8.48 13.65
C ARG A 127 10.81 -7.42 13.75
N LYS A 128 12.09 -7.79 13.60
CA LYS A 128 13.26 -6.95 13.98
C LYS A 128 14.05 -6.33 12.81
N CYS A 129 13.46 -6.19 11.62
CA CYS A 129 14.02 -5.36 10.53
C CYS A 129 13.28 -4.03 10.41
N TRP A 130 13.06 -3.33 11.54
CA TRP A 130 12.47 -1.99 11.49
C TRP A 130 13.56 -0.93 11.27
N PHE A 131 13.69 -0.56 10.00
CA PHE A 131 13.70 0.83 9.53
C PHE A 131 14.81 1.78 9.97
N ASN A 132 15.84 1.90 9.13
CA ASN A 132 16.80 3.02 9.17
C ASN A 132 16.45 4.18 8.21
N SER A 133 15.36 4.08 7.43
CA SER A 133 15.00 5.11 6.44
C SER A 133 13.60 5.66 6.64
N HIS A 134 13.56 6.97 6.91
CA HIS A 134 12.34 7.74 7.19
C HIS A 134 11.42 7.81 5.96
N VAL A 135 11.99 7.84 4.75
CA VAL A 135 11.25 7.93 3.48
C VAL A 135 10.48 6.65 3.23
N LEU A 136 11.17 5.52 3.41
CA LEU A 136 10.56 4.22 3.29
C LEU A 136 9.42 4.14 4.32
N CYS A 137 9.65 4.53 5.57
CA CYS A 137 8.61 4.48 6.61
C CYS A 137 7.35 5.27 6.25
N LYS A 138 7.50 6.44 5.61
CA LYS A 138 6.40 7.24 5.07
C LYS A 138 5.62 6.48 3.99
N THR A 139 6.31 5.96 2.97
CA THR A 139 5.67 5.21 1.87
C THR A 139 4.95 3.95 2.35
N LYS A 140 5.44 3.29 3.41
CA LYS A 140 4.75 2.14 4.01
C LYS A 140 3.50 2.56 4.81
N ALA A 141 3.49 3.75 5.38
CA ALA A 141 2.29 4.29 6.01
C ALA A 141 1.21 4.62 4.97
N GLU A 142 1.60 5.12 3.79
CA GLU A 142 0.68 5.39 2.67
C GLU A 142 0.09 4.11 2.04
N LEU A 143 0.76 2.96 2.18
CA LEU A 143 0.27 1.66 1.72
C LEU A 143 -0.76 1.00 2.67
N ARG A 144 -0.95 1.51 3.89
CA ARG A 144 -1.77 0.89 4.95
C ARG A 144 -3.08 1.64 5.18
#